data_AF-A0A522TLN3-F1
#
_entry.id   AF-A0A522TLN3-F1
#
_cell.length_a   1.000
_cell.length_b   1.000
_cell.length_c   1.000
_cell.angle_alpha   90.00
_cell.angle_beta   90.00
_cell.angle_gamma   90.00
#
_symmetry.space_group_name_H-M   'P 1'
#
loop_
_entity.id
_entity.type
_entity.pdbx_description
1 polymer ?
#
loop_
_entity_poly.entity_id
_entity_poly.type
_entity_poly.pdbx_seq_one_letter_code
_entity_poly.pdbx_strand_id
1 'polypeptide(L)'
;MSFERRRAGSPSPSSRSRTRDKSASCSGLNRNRSENGFTLIELLVTVTILPMVIGAISVGLISIFSLQSSVGNRLFNSGDAQVVSANFLKDIQSSEMLTTQSLSSPQCGTGTQLLGMEWDGGQTVISYSSIPAIIGSTTTYSLMRYLCTLGNTAVPANTSTISYDLPASQAPPTITCSPTASSCAASTQWISAAGISDVTFAITEPKSNFSYSLSATPRAWTSASGGVPGGGVPYAPFTLLDPSSCNALSAGQGVISINSGGGTGNGVMNVESTCPDTVTVSNGGILAASSLITADQALNSIAPNDHATYPATEYYNAQFPDPFASLTAPAIPAGPSVSCTSTETIDVSGNPIINYTCPPGNYATPPSFSPTNTSAVNFSSSGTYYFPEGLSIPNNVTVSFASGTYLFDGTTALSTGNNVTITGSNVLFYVGSGTAAFGNNDGISLSAISGYDDIAIWDAVNGGTVSIGDNTNLGINMNINGGIYIPQGSLVTGSNVTISATFIVTDTANFGNNLNLTISSP
;
A
#
# COMPACT_ATOMS: atom_id res chain seq x y z
N MET A 1 1.19 40.64 -32.09
CA MET A 1 2.57 40.15 -31.92
C MET A 1 2.56 38.65 -32.20
N SER A 2 2.68 38.29 -33.47
CA SER A 2 3.88 37.70 -34.10
C SER A 2 4.13 36.24 -33.71
N PHE A 3 3.78 35.38 -34.67
CA PHE A 3 4.12 33.96 -34.81
C PHE A 3 5.64 33.74 -34.82
N GLU A 4 6.12 32.69 -34.13
CA GLU A 4 7.39 32.04 -34.48
C GLU A 4 7.24 30.51 -34.40
N ARG A 5 7.21 29.86 -35.58
CA ARG A 5 7.42 28.42 -35.80
C ARG A 5 8.92 28.18 -36.00
N ARG A 6 9.52 27.19 -35.31
CA ARG A 6 10.74 26.47 -35.73
C ARG A 6 10.63 25.01 -35.24
N ARG A 7 10.37 24.05 -36.13
CA ARG A 7 11.29 23.20 -36.93
C ARG A 7 12.02 22.10 -36.15
N ALA A 8 11.59 20.87 -36.45
CA ALA A 8 12.29 19.60 -36.63
C ALA A 8 13.81 19.53 -36.37
N GLY A 9 14.20 18.48 -35.63
CA GLY A 9 15.56 17.95 -35.58
C GLY A 9 15.54 16.47 -35.15
N SER A 10 15.68 15.57 -36.10
CA SER A 10 15.97 14.14 -35.90
C SER A 10 17.46 13.94 -35.61
N PRO A 11 17.83 12.93 -34.81
CA PRO A 11 19.03 12.16 -35.16
C PRO A 11 18.87 10.64 -34.96
N SER A 12 18.99 9.90 -36.07
CA SER A 12 19.72 8.61 -36.15
C SER A 12 21.16 8.95 -36.63
N PRO A 13 22.22 8.11 -36.55
CA PRO A 13 22.28 6.66 -36.35
C PRO A 13 23.46 6.14 -35.48
N SER A 14 23.49 4.84 -35.14
CA SER A 14 24.73 4.17 -34.70
C SER A 14 24.90 2.80 -35.35
N SER A 15 25.42 2.82 -36.57
CA SER A 15 26.00 1.70 -37.30
C SER A 15 27.40 1.41 -36.75
N ARG A 16 27.63 0.22 -36.20
CA ARG A 16 28.98 -0.26 -35.85
C ARG A 16 29.52 -1.14 -36.98
N SER A 17 30.41 -0.51 -37.74
CA SER A 17 31.40 -1.11 -38.63
C SER A 17 32.55 -1.71 -37.83
N ARG A 18 32.93 -2.97 -38.09
CA ARG A 18 34.30 -3.46 -37.96
C ARG A 18 34.66 -4.36 -39.15
N THR A 19 35.41 -3.73 -40.07
CA THR A 19 36.66 -4.21 -40.69
C THR A 19 36.95 -5.70 -40.59
N ARG A 20 36.92 -6.47 -41.70
CA ARG A 20 37.96 -6.62 -42.73
C ARG A 20 39.34 -6.96 -42.14
N ASP A 21 39.75 -8.20 -42.33
CA ASP A 21 41.12 -8.49 -42.74
C ASP A 21 41.13 -9.34 -44.01
N LYS A 22 41.91 -8.85 -44.97
CA LYS A 22 42.21 -9.44 -46.27
C LYS A 22 43.67 -9.82 -46.25
N SER A 23 43.98 -11.05 -46.66
CA SER A 23 45.28 -11.46 -47.21
C SER A 23 44.99 -12.73 -48.02
N ALA A 24 44.64 -12.64 -49.29
CA ALA A 24 45.55 -12.58 -50.44
C ALA A 24 46.47 -13.80 -50.55
N SER A 25 46.12 -14.74 -51.42
CA SER A 25 47.10 -15.37 -52.32
C SER A 25 46.38 -15.97 -53.54
N CYS A 26 46.85 -15.55 -54.71
CA CYS A 26 46.45 -16.03 -56.03
C CYS A 26 47.16 -17.34 -56.39
N SER A 27 46.83 -17.86 -57.58
CA SER A 27 47.47 -18.99 -58.29
C SER A 27 46.94 -20.36 -57.85
N GLY A 28 46.00 -20.97 -58.57
CA GLY A 28 46.15 -21.33 -59.97
C GLY A 28 46.46 -22.81 -60.04
N LEU A 29 45.51 -23.62 -60.53
CA LEU A 29 45.70 -24.88 -61.25
C LEU A 29 44.34 -25.53 -61.52
N ASN A 30 44.04 -25.69 -62.80
CA ASN A 30 43.19 -26.75 -63.31
C ASN A 30 43.46 -28.07 -62.57
N ARG A 31 42.42 -28.73 -62.07
CA ARG A 31 42.23 -30.19 -62.26
C ARG A 31 40.90 -30.64 -61.67
N ASN A 32 40.06 -31.11 -62.58
CA ASN A 32 38.99 -32.07 -62.38
C ASN A 32 37.97 -31.73 -61.29
N ARG A 33 36.81 -31.27 -61.75
CA ARG A 33 35.54 -31.77 -61.21
C ARG A 33 35.57 -33.30 -61.35
N SER A 34 36.25 -33.99 -60.44
CA SER A 34 35.87 -35.34 -60.11
C SER A 34 34.50 -35.19 -59.48
N GLU A 35 33.47 -35.45 -60.27
CA GLU A 35 32.22 -35.98 -59.75
C GLU A 35 32.58 -37.30 -59.07
N ASN A 36 33.20 -37.22 -57.89
CA ASN A 36 33.18 -38.29 -56.93
C ASN A 36 31.73 -38.29 -56.48
N GLY A 37 30.90 -38.99 -57.24
CA GLY A 37 29.56 -39.33 -56.82
C GLY A 37 29.65 -39.79 -55.37
N PHE A 38 28.68 -39.37 -54.56
CA PHE A 38 28.57 -39.80 -53.17
C PHE A 38 28.88 -41.28 -53.11
N THR A 39 29.93 -41.64 -52.37
CA THR A 39 30.21 -43.05 -52.18
C THR A 39 28.95 -43.67 -51.57
N LEU A 40 28.58 -44.88 -52.00
CA LEU A 40 27.31 -45.49 -51.57
C LEU A 40 27.18 -45.52 -50.03
N ILE A 41 28.32 -45.62 -49.35
CA ILE A 41 28.41 -45.53 -47.88
C ILE A 41 28.10 -44.13 -47.33
N GLU A 42 28.53 -43.05 -48.00
CA GLU A 42 28.28 -41.68 -47.57
C GLU A 42 26.80 -41.29 -47.74
N LEU A 43 26.17 -41.71 -48.85
CA LEU A 43 24.72 -41.58 -49.02
C LEU A 43 23.97 -42.37 -47.94
N LEU A 44 24.40 -43.59 -47.64
CA LEU A 44 23.79 -44.44 -46.62
C LEU A 44 23.93 -43.85 -45.20
N VAL A 45 25.09 -43.31 -44.86
CA VAL A 45 25.31 -42.63 -43.56
C VAL A 45 24.44 -41.37 -43.46
N THR A 46 24.31 -40.60 -44.53
CA THR A 46 23.49 -39.38 -44.52
C THR A 46 21.99 -39.69 -44.40
N VAL A 47 21.51 -40.73 -45.11
CA VAL A 47 20.10 -41.16 -45.07
C VAL A 47 19.75 -41.82 -43.73
N THR A 48 20.71 -42.36 -42.98
CA THR A 48 20.45 -42.93 -41.64
C THR A 48 20.57 -41.89 -40.51
N ILE A 49 21.57 -41.00 -40.54
CA ILE A 49 21.78 -40.02 -39.45
C ILE A 49 20.81 -38.84 -39.53
N LEU A 50 20.50 -38.34 -40.73
CA LEU A 50 19.70 -37.11 -40.86
C LEU A 50 18.27 -37.25 -40.31
N PRO A 51 17.53 -38.35 -40.55
CA PRO A 51 16.23 -38.58 -39.90
C PRO A 51 16.35 -38.70 -38.38
N MET A 52 17.45 -39.25 -37.85
CA MET A 52 17.67 -39.38 -36.41
C MET A 52 17.84 -38.01 -35.75
N VAL A 53 18.59 -37.10 -36.39
CA VAL A 53 18.78 -35.72 -35.92
C VAL A 53 17.47 -34.92 -36.01
N ILE A 54 16.74 -35.01 -37.14
CA ILE A 54 15.45 -34.33 -37.29
C ILE A 54 14.41 -34.86 -36.30
N GLY A 55 14.40 -36.18 -36.05
CA GLY A 55 13.53 -36.80 -35.05
C GLY A 55 13.80 -36.25 -33.65
N ALA A 56 15.08 -36.18 -33.24
CA ALA A 56 15.46 -35.63 -31.95
C ALA A 56 15.07 -34.15 -31.77
N ILE A 57 15.28 -33.32 -32.80
CA ILE A 57 14.90 -31.89 -32.76
C ILE A 57 13.37 -31.73 -32.70
N SER A 58 12.64 -32.55 -33.45
CA SER A 58 11.17 -32.50 -33.48
C SER A 58 10.58 -32.83 -32.11
N VAL A 59 11.10 -33.85 -31.41
CA VAL A 59 10.68 -34.18 -30.04
C VAL A 59 10.97 -33.02 -29.07
N GLY A 60 12.15 -32.39 -29.19
CA GLY A 60 12.49 -31.22 -28.38
C GLY A 60 11.54 -30.03 -28.58
N LEU A 61 11.16 -29.73 -29.84
CA LEU A 61 10.21 -28.66 -30.15
C LEU A 61 8.80 -28.96 -29.64
N ILE A 62 8.33 -30.22 -29.74
CA ILE A 62 7.03 -30.64 -29.18
C ILE A 62 7.01 -30.44 -27.66
N SER A 63 8.10 -30.80 -26.96
CA SER A 63 8.21 -30.55 -25.52
C SER A 63 8.18 -29.06 -25.16
N ILE A 64 8.85 -28.20 -25.93
CA ILE A 64 8.84 -26.74 -25.70
C ILE A 64 7.44 -26.16 -25.94
N PHE A 65 6.75 -26.54 -27.01
CA PHE A 65 5.40 -26.06 -27.29
C PHE A 65 4.37 -26.55 -26.26
N SER A 66 4.53 -27.76 -25.72
CA SER A 66 3.72 -28.27 -24.61
C SER A 66 3.91 -27.44 -23.33
N LEU A 67 5.15 -27.02 -23.03
CA LEU A 67 5.46 -26.15 -21.88
C LEU A 67 4.93 -24.72 -22.06
N GLN A 68 4.93 -24.18 -23.28
CA GLN A 68 4.40 -22.84 -23.55
C GLN A 68 2.91 -22.71 -23.24
N SER A 69 2.11 -23.76 -23.50
CA SER A 69 0.68 -23.75 -23.14
C SER A 69 0.45 -23.69 -21.63
N SER A 70 1.31 -24.35 -20.84
CA SER A 70 1.23 -24.32 -19.37
C SER A 70 1.58 -22.93 -18.80
N VAL A 71 2.63 -22.29 -19.35
CA VAL A 71 3.01 -20.92 -18.94
C VAL A 71 1.93 -19.91 -19.33
N GLY A 72 1.35 -20.04 -20.54
CA GLY A 72 0.25 -19.19 -20.99
C GLY A 72 -0.93 -19.23 -20.02
N ASN A 73 -1.40 -20.43 -19.66
CA ASN A 73 -2.50 -20.58 -18.71
C ASN A 73 -2.17 -19.96 -17.34
N ARG A 74 -0.97 -20.18 -16.80
CA ARG A 74 -0.57 -19.59 -15.52
C ARG A 74 -0.53 -18.06 -15.55
N LEU A 75 -0.10 -17.48 -16.67
CA LEU A 75 -0.09 -16.02 -16.86
C LEU A 75 -1.51 -15.46 -16.93
N PHE A 76 -2.41 -16.08 -17.71
CA PHE A 76 -3.81 -15.65 -17.78
C PHE A 76 -4.52 -15.74 -16.43
N ASN A 77 -4.38 -16.86 -15.71
CA ASN A 77 -5.02 -17.03 -14.39
C ASN A 77 -4.47 -16.05 -13.34
N SER A 78 -3.17 -15.75 -13.39
CA SER A 78 -2.60 -14.73 -12.50
C SER A 78 -3.13 -13.33 -12.84
N GLY A 79 -3.48 -13.10 -14.10
CA GLY A 79 -4.17 -11.90 -14.56
C GLY A 79 -5.57 -11.81 -13.93
N ASP A 80 -6.34 -12.89 -13.95
CA ASP A 80 -7.68 -12.93 -13.33
C ASP A 80 -7.59 -12.63 -11.82
N ALA A 81 -6.67 -13.26 -11.09
CA ALA A 81 -6.49 -12.99 -9.67
C ALA A 81 -6.14 -11.51 -9.39
N GLN A 82 -5.32 -10.87 -10.23
CA GLN A 82 -5.00 -9.45 -10.11
C GLN A 82 -6.19 -8.54 -10.42
N VAL A 83 -6.99 -8.89 -11.43
CA VAL A 83 -8.19 -8.12 -11.80
C VAL A 83 -9.26 -8.25 -10.72
N VAL A 84 -9.52 -9.47 -10.22
CA VAL A 84 -10.46 -9.65 -9.11
C VAL A 84 -9.95 -8.95 -7.86
N SER A 85 -8.67 -9.06 -7.49
CA SER A 85 -8.14 -8.41 -6.27
C SER A 85 -8.29 -6.89 -6.31
N ALA A 86 -7.96 -6.26 -7.45
CA ALA A 86 -8.05 -4.81 -7.60
C ALA A 86 -9.48 -4.28 -7.50
N ASN A 87 -10.47 -5.02 -7.98
CA ASN A 87 -11.88 -4.63 -7.88
C ASN A 87 -12.48 -5.02 -6.51
N PHE A 88 -12.21 -6.24 -6.04
CA PHE A 88 -12.79 -6.79 -4.82
C PHE A 88 -12.39 -5.98 -3.59
N LEU A 89 -11.10 -5.66 -3.44
CA LEU A 89 -10.62 -4.88 -2.30
C LEU A 89 -11.30 -3.51 -2.28
N LYS A 90 -11.30 -2.81 -3.41
CA LYS A 90 -11.94 -1.50 -3.56
C LYS A 90 -13.44 -1.53 -3.25
N ASP A 91 -14.17 -2.50 -3.80
CA ASP A 91 -15.62 -2.54 -3.68
C ASP A 91 -16.06 -2.87 -2.25
N ILE A 92 -15.46 -3.89 -1.64
CA ILE A 92 -15.68 -4.24 -0.23
C ILE A 92 -15.38 -3.02 0.64
N GLN A 93 -14.25 -2.36 0.38
CA GLN A 93 -13.82 -1.15 1.05
C GLN A 93 -14.60 0.13 0.70
N SER A 94 -15.65 0.04 -0.09
CA SER A 94 -16.55 1.17 -0.34
C SER A 94 -18.00 0.85 0.04
N SER A 95 -18.26 -0.38 0.46
CA SER A 95 -19.60 -0.85 0.75
C SER A 95 -20.11 -0.32 2.10
N GLU A 96 -21.36 0.14 2.11
CA GLU A 96 -22.12 0.49 3.32
C GLU A 96 -22.89 -0.73 3.85
N MET A 97 -23.40 -1.54 2.92
CA MET A 97 -24.09 -2.79 3.22
C MET A 97 -23.59 -3.90 2.29
N LEU A 98 -23.59 -5.13 2.79
CA LEU A 98 -23.23 -6.32 2.03
C LEU A 98 -24.33 -7.38 2.17
N THR A 99 -24.47 -8.20 1.13
CA THR A 99 -25.32 -9.39 1.17
C THR A 99 -24.70 -10.49 0.32
N THR A 100 -24.80 -11.73 0.78
CA THR A 100 -24.50 -12.94 -0.01
C THR A 100 -25.76 -13.71 -0.34
N GLN A 101 -26.94 -13.09 -0.14
CA GLN A 101 -28.21 -13.66 -0.50
C GLN A 101 -28.25 -13.91 -2.01
N SER A 102 -28.26 -15.19 -2.38
CA SER A 102 -28.47 -15.63 -3.75
C SER A 102 -29.93 -15.43 -4.11
N LEU A 103 -30.23 -14.38 -4.88
CA LEU A 103 -31.55 -14.12 -5.42
C LEU A 103 -31.68 -14.67 -6.84
N SER A 104 -32.91 -15.01 -7.25
CA SER A 104 -33.24 -15.37 -8.64
C SER A 104 -33.04 -14.21 -9.62
N SER A 105 -33.03 -12.98 -9.10
CA SER A 105 -32.55 -11.77 -9.78
C SER A 105 -31.46 -11.14 -8.89
N PRO A 106 -30.21 -10.98 -9.38
CA PRO A 106 -29.19 -10.31 -8.60
C PRO A 106 -29.61 -8.86 -8.31
N GLN A 107 -29.05 -8.26 -7.27
CA GLN A 107 -29.37 -6.90 -6.87
C GLN A 107 -29.05 -5.91 -8.00
N CYS A 108 -27.97 -6.19 -8.75
CA CYS A 108 -27.61 -5.50 -9.98
C CYS A 108 -27.26 -6.51 -11.09
N GLY A 109 -27.82 -6.33 -12.29
CA GLY A 109 -27.47 -7.11 -13.48
C GLY A 109 -28.19 -8.44 -13.65
N THR A 110 -27.46 -9.50 -14.07
CA THR A 110 -28.01 -10.83 -14.39
C THR A 110 -27.13 -11.98 -13.87
N GLY A 111 -27.66 -13.20 -13.80
CA GLY A 111 -26.92 -14.39 -13.35
C GLY A 111 -27.19 -14.75 -11.88
N THR A 112 -26.32 -15.59 -11.30
CA THR A 112 -26.43 -16.00 -9.89
C THR A 112 -25.54 -15.12 -9.04
N GLN A 113 -26.13 -14.30 -8.16
CA GLN A 113 -25.38 -13.42 -7.26
C GLN A 113 -24.57 -14.25 -6.25
N LEU A 114 -23.28 -13.95 -6.14
CA LEU A 114 -22.39 -14.45 -5.10
C LEU A 114 -22.18 -13.42 -4.00
N LEU A 115 -22.09 -12.14 -4.37
CA LEU A 115 -21.94 -11.02 -3.44
C LEU A 115 -22.63 -9.78 -4.00
N GLY A 116 -23.43 -9.13 -3.15
CA GLY A 116 -24.00 -7.82 -3.38
C GLY A 116 -23.40 -6.82 -2.39
N MET A 117 -23.11 -5.63 -2.86
CA MET A 117 -22.60 -4.50 -2.08
C MET A 117 -23.42 -3.28 -2.48
N GLU A 118 -23.76 -2.42 -1.53
CA GLU A 118 -24.37 -1.13 -1.83
C GLU A 118 -23.76 -0.02 -0.99
N TRP A 119 -23.86 1.20 -1.48
CA TRP A 119 -23.53 2.43 -0.77
C TRP A 119 -24.41 3.58 -1.29
N ASP A 120 -24.31 4.72 -0.62
CA ASP A 120 -25.14 5.91 -0.89
C ASP A 120 -26.65 5.60 -0.71
N GLY A 121 -27.01 4.92 0.39
CA GLY A 121 -28.40 4.59 0.70
C GLY A 121 -29.07 3.67 -0.32
N GLY A 122 -28.29 2.81 -0.98
CA GLY A 122 -28.78 1.88 -2.00
C GLY A 122 -28.93 2.48 -3.40
N GLN A 123 -28.44 3.71 -3.64
CA GLN A 123 -28.41 4.26 -5.01
C GLN A 123 -27.31 3.63 -5.86
N THR A 124 -26.18 3.29 -5.26
CA THR A 124 -25.11 2.60 -5.98
C THR A 124 -24.97 1.18 -5.48
N VAL A 125 -25.12 0.22 -6.39
CA VAL A 125 -25.15 -1.21 -6.10
C VAL A 125 -24.15 -1.92 -6.99
N ILE A 126 -23.29 -2.75 -6.39
CA ILE A 126 -22.43 -3.69 -7.07
C ILE A 126 -22.90 -5.11 -6.81
N SER A 127 -22.94 -5.92 -7.88
CA SER A 127 -23.15 -7.35 -7.76
C SER A 127 -22.03 -8.12 -8.45
N TYR A 128 -21.45 -9.07 -7.73
CA TYR A 128 -20.58 -10.10 -8.28
C TYR A 128 -21.44 -11.32 -8.56
N SER A 129 -21.60 -11.64 -9.84
CA SER A 129 -22.51 -12.71 -10.29
C SER A 129 -21.76 -13.73 -11.13
N SER A 130 -22.10 -15.00 -10.92
CA SER A 130 -21.64 -16.11 -11.75
C SER A 130 -22.57 -16.28 -12.95
N ILE A 131 -21.99 -16.30 -14.16
CA ILE A 131 -22.74 -16.41 -15.43
C ILE A 131 -22.22 -17.60 -16.23
N PRO A 132 -23.10 -18.46 -16.77
CA PRO A 132 -22.67 -19.57 -17.61
C PRO A 132 -22.05 -19.08 -18.92
N ALA A 133 -20.84 -19.56 -19.21
CA ALA A 133 -20.13 -19.43 -20.46
C ALA A 133 -20.08 -20.80 -21.16
N ILE A 134 -20.85 -20.94 -22.23
CA ILE A 134 -20.98 -22.19 -22.99
C ILE A 134 -19.99 -22.16 -24.17
N ILE A 135 -19.00 -23.05 -24.16
CA ILE A 135 -18.06 -23.24 -25.26
C ILE A 135 -18.18 -24.68 -25.75
N GLY A 136 -18.87 -24.89 -26.87
CA GLY A 136 -19.17 -26.23 -27.37
C GLY A 136 -20.12 -26.99 -26.43
N SER A 137 -19.69 -28.15 -25.94
CA SER A 137 -20.44 -28.98 -24.97
C SER A 137 -20.05 -28.73 -23.51
N THR A 138 -19.10 -27.83 -23.25
CA THR A 138 -18.62 -27.54 -21.90
C THR A 138 -19.20 -26.22 -21.42
N THR A 139 -19.90 -26.27 -20.28
CA THR A 139 -20.35 -25.07 -19.57
C THR A 139 -19.35 -24.75 -18.48
N THR A 140 -18.65 -23.64 -18.63
CA THR A 140 -17.87 -22.98 -17.57
C THR A 140 -18.65 -21.80 -17.04
N TYR A 141 -18.19 -21.16 -15.97
CA TYR A 141 -18.81 -19.91 -15.49
C TYR A 141 -17.80 -18.77 -15.54
N SER A 142 -18.28 -17.54 -15.62
CA SER A 142 -17.44 -16.34 -15.52
C SER A 142 -17.95 -15.49 -14.37
N LEU A 143 -17.03 -14.90 -13.62
CA LEU A 143 -17.35 -13.94 -12.58
C LEU A 143 -17.51 -12.57 -13.22
N MET A 144 -18.73 -12.06 -13.18
CA MET A 144 -19.11 -10.75 -13.69
C MET A 144 -19.29 -9.78 -12.53
N ARG A 145 -18.71 -8.59 -12.67
CA ARG A 145 -18.97 -7.44 -11.82
C ARG A 145 -19.93 -6.49 -12.53
N TYR A 146 -21.05 -6.22 -11.88
CA TYR A 146 -22.06 -5.26 -12.32
C TYR A 146 -22.07 -4.04 -11.41
N LEU A 147 -22.20 -2.85 -11.99
CA LEU A 147 -22.37 -1.59 -11.27
C LEU A 147 -23.68 -0.93 -11.74
N CYS A 148 -24.55 -0.64 -10.79
CA CYS A 148 -25.80 0.08 -10.98
C CYS A 148 -25.75 1.39 -10.17
N THR A 149 -26.17 2.50 -10.77
CA THR A 149 -26.15 3.84 -10.12
C THR A 149 -27.55 4.39 -9.86
N LEU A 150 -28.58 3.57 -10.09
CA LEU A 150 -29.99 3.90 -9.89
C LEU A 150 -30.66 2.84 -9.00
N GLY A 151 -29.89 2.31 -8.05
CA GLY A 151 -30.24 1.24 -7.13
C GLY A 151 -30.36 -0.13 -7.77
N ASN A 152 -31.20 -0.99 -7.18
CA ASN A 152 -31.36 -2.37 -7.62
C ASN A 152 -32.05 -2.44 -8.99
N THR A 153 -31.27 -2.69 -10.04
CA THR A 153 -31.77 -2.78 -11.42
C THR A 153 -31.09 -3.90 -12.21
N ALA A 154 -31.85 -4.54 -13.10
CA ALA A 154 -31.32 -5.54 -14.02
C ALA A 154 -30.44 -4.94 -15.13
N VAL A 155 -30.47 -3.61 -15.31
CA VAL A 155 -29.71 -2.90 -16.36
C VAL A 155 -28.53 -2.16 -15.71
N PRO A 156 -27.33 -2.76 -15.71
CA PRO A 156 -26.15 -2.15 -15.11
C PRO A 156 -25.68 -0.94 -15.93
N ALA A 157 -25.21 0.10 -15.23
CA ALA A 157 -24.51 1.22 -15.84
C ALA A 157 -23.13 0.80 -16.37
N ASN A 158 -22.49 -0.16 -15.72
CA ASN A 158 -21.23 -0.75 -16.17
C ASN A 158 -21.15 -2.25 -15.86
N THR A 159 -20.51 -3.00 -16.76
CA THR A 159 -20.36 -4.45 -16.68
C THR A 159 -18.93 -4.83 -17.04
N SER A 160 -18.30 -5.67 -16.22
CA SER A 160 -16.94 -6.17 -16.48
C SER A 160 -16.80 -7.63 -16.09
N THR A 161 -16.17 -8.44 -16.94
CA THR A 161 -15.72 -9.78 -16.55
C THR A 161 -14.44 -9.65 -15.74
N ILE A 162 -14.39 -10.22 -14.55
CA ILE A 162 -13.24 -10.10 -13.64
C ILE A 162 -12.49 -11.42 -13.42
N SER A 163 -13.13 -12.57 -13.68
CA SER A 163 -12.45 -13.88 -13.73
C SER A 163 -13.22 -14.85 -14.63
N TYR A 164 -12.49 -15.77 -15.26
CA TYR A 164 -13.01 -16.82 -16.12
C TYR A 164 -12.96 -18.19 -15.43
N ASP A 165 -13.64 -19.17 -16.04
CA ASP A 165 -13.54 -20.57 -15.63
C ASP A 165 -13.95 -20.85 -14.18
N LEU A 166 -15.02 -20.26 -13.68
CA LEU A 166 -15.57 -20.64 -12.38
C LEU A 166 -16.30 -21.99 -12.45
N PRO A 167 -16.32 -22.77 -11.35
CA PRO A 167 -17.18 -23.95 -11.23
C PRO A 167 -18.65 -23.52 -11.13
N ALA A 168 -19.55 -24.39 -11.60
CA ALA A 168 -21.00 -24.19 -11.45
C ALA A 168 -21.43 -24.02 -9.98
N SER A 169 -20.70 -24.63 -9.07
CA SER A 169 -20.92 -24.62 -7.62
C SER A 169 -20.01 -23.63 -6.89
N GLN A 170 -19.59 -22.54 -7.54
CA GLN A 170 -18.80 -21.50 -6.87
C GLN A 170 -19.57 -20.99 -5.64
N ALA A 171 -18.96 -21.12 -4.47
CA ALA A 171 -19.54 -20.64 -3.22
C ALA A 171 -19.49 -19.10 -3.15
N PRO A 172 -20.46 -18.46 -2.47
CA PRO A 172 -20.36 -17.03 -2.16
C PRO A 172 -19.19 -16.76 -1.20
N PRO A 173 -18.70 -15.51 -1.11
CA PRO A 173 -17.72 -15.13 -0.10
C PRO A 173 -18.19 -15.41 1.32
N THR A 174 -17.25 -15.77 2.19
CA THR A 174 -17.49 -15.88 3.63
C THR A 174 -17.35 -14.49 4.26
N ILE A 175 -18.41 -14.03 4.93
CA ILE A 175 -18.39 -12.78 5.69
C ILE A 175 -18.23 -13.11 7.16
N THR A 176 -17.17 -12.59 7.77
CA THR A 176 -16.91 -12.69 9.20
C THR A 176 -17.27 -11.36 9.85
N CYS A 177 -18.15 -11.40 10.86
CA CYS A 177 -18.53 -10.22 11.62
C CYS A 177 -17.76 -10.12 12.93
N SER A 178 -17.55 -8.88 13.37
CA SER A 178 -17.03 -8.57 14.70
C SER A 178 -17.93 -9.20 15.78
N PRO A 179 -17.37 -9.65 16.92
CA PRO A 179 -18.16 -10.15 18.05
C PRO A 179 -19.20 -9.16 18.58
N THR A 180 -19.04 -7.87 18.27
CA THR A 180 -19.94 -6.79 18.68
C THR A 180 -21.12 -6.58 17.73
N ALA A 181 -21.12 -7.21 16.54
CA ALA A 181 -22.19 -7.09 15.58
C ALA A 181 -23.45 -7.83 16.06
N SER A 182 -24.60 -7.18 16.01
CA SER A 182 -25.88 -7.75 16.47
C SER A 182 -26.37 -8.93 15.62
N SER A 183 -25.95 -9.03 14.35
CA SER A 183 -26.18 -10.20 13.51
C SER A 183 -25.20 -10.27 12.33
N CYS A 184 -24.84 -11.48 11.90
CA CYS A 184 -24.02 -11.74 10.72
C CYS A 184 -24.79 -12.55 9.67
N ALA A 185 -26.02 -12.15 9.38
CA ALA A 185 -26.94 -12.89 8.51
C ALA A 185 -26.91 -12.42 7.05
N ALA A 186 -25.71 -12.21 6.49
CA ALA A 186 -25.56 -11.69 5.11
C ALA A 186 -26.19 -12.60 4.04
N SER A 187 -26.35 -13.90 4.34
CA SER A 187 -26.94 -14.87 3.42
C SER A 187 -28.45 -14.75 3.28
N THR A 188 -29.13 -14.03 4.18
CA THR A 188 -30.59 -13.87 4.18
C THR A 188 -31.05 -12.43 4.06
N GLN A 189 -30.17 -11.45 4.32
CA GLN A 189 -30.49 -10.03 4.27
C GLN A 189 -29.24 -9.19 3.99
N TRP A 190 -29.46 -7.90 3.72
CA TRP A 190 -28.39 -6.90 3.78
C TRP A 190 -27.94 -6.72 5.24
N ILE A 191 -26.64 -6.69 5.45
CA ILE A 191 -26.03 -6.36 6.74
C ILE A 191 -25.11 -5.16 6.58
N SER A 192 -24.99 -4.36 7.65
CA SER A 192 -24.08 -3.21 7.66
C SER A 192 -22.64 -3.68 7.56
N ALA A 193 -21.89 -3.04 6.65
CA ALA A 193 -20.46 -3.22 6.47
C ALA A 193 -19.66 -2.98 7.74
N ALA A 194 -20.16 -2.10 8.59
CA ALA A 194 -19.49 -1.68 9.80
C ALA A 194 -19.38 -2.75 10.90
N GLY A 195 -20.19 -3.81 10.80
CA GLY A 195 -20.08 -4.97 11.69
C GLY A 195 -19.15 -6.07 11.15
N ILE A 196 -18.55 -5.88 9.97
CA ILE A 196 -17.79 -6.92 9.27
C ILE A 196 -16.29 -6.75 9.56
N SER A 197 -15.68 -7.81 10.09
CA SER A 197 -14.24 -7.86 10.37
C SER A 197 -13.43 -8.41 9.21
N ASP A 198 -14.03 -9.22 8.32
CA ASP A 198 -13.37 -9.76 7.12
C ASP A 198 -14.39 -10.27 6.10
N VAL A 199 -14.08 -10.12 4.82
CA VAL A 199 -14.77 -10.77 3.70
C VAL A 199 -13.76 -11.56 2.89
N THR A 200 -13.83 -12.89 3.01
CA THR A 200 -12.94 -13.80 2.28
C THR A 200 -13.65 -14.42 1.09
N PHE A 201 -13.09 -14.26 -0.11
CA PHE A 201 -13.60 -14.84 -1.35
C PHE A 201 -12.59 -15.81 -1.96
N ALA A 202 -12.87 -17.11 -1.85
CA ALA A 202 -12.09 -18.16 -2.46
C ALA A 202 -12.60 -18.50 -3.86
N ILE A 203 -11.73 -18.43 -4.86
CA ILE A 203 -12.04 -18.75 -6.27
C ILE A 203 -11.18 -19.92 -6.70
N THR A 204 -11.79 -20.86 -7.43
CA THR A 204 -11.09 -22.00 -8.03
C THR A 204 -11.43 -22.05 -9.51
N GLU A 205 -10.42 -22.22 -10.35
CA GLU A 205 -10.52 -22.31 -11.81
C GLU A 205 -10.20 -23.76 -12.25
N PRO A 206 -11.21 -24.63 -12.43
CA PRO A 206 -11.00 -26.07 -12.52
C PRO A 206 -10.34 -26.52 -13.82
N LYS A 207 -10.44 -25.77 -14.92
CA LYS A 207 -9.75 -26.09 -16.18
C LYS A 207 -8.25 -25.82 -16.06
N SER A 208 -7.88 -24.84 -15.26
CA SER A 208 -6.51 -24.38 -15.11
C SER A 208 -5.82 -24.92 -13.84
N ASN A 209 -6.60 -25.53 -12.93
CA ASN A 209 -6.19 -25.97 -11.59
C ASN A 209 -5.58 -24.84 -10.75
N PHE A 210 -6.00 -23.61 -11.00
CA PHE A 210 -5.56 -22.45 -10.25
C PHE A 210 -6.59 -22.11 -9.18
N SER A 211 -6.13 -21.80 -7.98
CA SER A 211 -6.99 -21.34 -6.90
C SER A 211 -6.32 -20.20 -6.17
N TYR A 212 -7.13 -19.23 -5.76
CA TYR A 212 -6.69 -18.08 -5.00
C TYR A 212 -7.79 -17.65 -4.05
N SER A 213 -7.39 -16.97 -2.98
CA SER A 213 -8.30 -16.43 -1.98
C SER A 213 -8.00 -14.95 -1.83
N LEU A 214 -9.04 -14.15 -1.83
CA LEU A 214 -8.99 -12.72 -1.57
C LEU A 214 -9.59 -12.47 -0.19
N SER A 215 -9.05 -11.51 0.55
CA SER A 215 -9.60 -11.04 1.82
C SER A 215 -9.59 -9.52 1.77
N ALA A 216 -10.69 -8.92 2.22
CA ALA A 216 -10.85 -7.49 2.31
C ALA A 216 -11.78 -7.15 3.47
N THR A 217 -11.55 -6.00 4.10
CA THR A 217 -12.37 -5.47 5.18
C THR A 217 -13.07 -4.19 4.70
N PRO A 218 -14.37 -4.00 4.95
CA PRO A 218 -15.01 -2.75 4.57
C PRO A 218 -14.40 -1.51 5.26
N ARG A 219 -13.73 -0.68 4.47
CA ARG A 219 -14.03 0.75 4.27
C ARG A 219 -15.34 1.21 4.85
N ALA A 220 -15.32 1.89 5.97
CA ALA A 220 -16.55 2.28 6.59
C ALA A 220 -17.07 3.60 6.00
N TRP A 221 -18.37 3.59 5.71
CA TRP A 221 -19.11 4.60 4.96
C TRP A 221 -20.17 5.22 5.87
N THR A 222 -20.27 6.55 5.90
CA THR A 222 -21.42 7.25 6.48
C THR A 222 -22.25 7.81 5.33
N SER A 223 -23.52 7.39 5.22
CA SER A 223 -24.42 7.91 4.20
C SER A 223 -24.81 9.36 4.49
N ALA A 224 -24.83 10.18 3.44
CA ALA A 224 -25.04 11.63 3.50
C ALA A 224 -26.45 12.06 3.97
N SER A 225 -27.42 11.14 4.05
CA SER A 225 -28.75 11.42 4.61
C SER A 225 -29.58 10.16 4.80
N GLY A 226 -30.05 9.91 6.02
CA GLY A 226 -31.31 9.19 6.25
C GLY A 226 -31.23 7.74 6.77
N GLY A 227 -31.21 7.60 8.10
CA GLY A 227 -32.05 6.60 8.79
C GLY A 227 -31.64 5.12 8.75
N VAL A 228 -30.40 4.76 8.41
CA VAL A 228 -29.91 3.36 8.52
C VAL A 228 -29.35 3.12 9.94
N PRO A 229 -29.58 1.95 10.57
CA PRO A 229 -29.08 1.66 11.92
C PRO A 229 -27.57 1.83 12.01
N GLY A 230 -27.11 2.55 13.05
CA GLY A 230 -25.71 2.92 13.27
C GLY A 230 -24.77 1.72 13.13
N GLY A 231 -24.09 1.67 11.99
CA GLY A 231 -22.95 0.82 11.80
C GLY A 231 -21.80 1.25 12.72
N GLY A 232 -20.99 0.30 13.16
CA GLY A 232 -19.67 0.57 13.75
C GLY A 232 -18.89 1.68 13.03
N VAL A 233 -18.19 2.47 13.80
CA VAL A 233 -17.66 3.75 13.33
C VAL A 233 -16.52 3.53 12.34
N PRO A 234 -16.54 4.18 11.17
CA PRO A 234 -15.42 4.13 10.26
C PRO A 234 -14.11 4.63 10.84
N TYR A 235 -13.04 3.91 10.53
CA TYR A 235 -11.71 4.47 10.65
C TYR A 235 -11.41 5.36 9.43
N ALA A 236 -11.45 6.68 9.64
CA ALA A 236 -10.94 7.62 8.66
C ALA A 236 -9.41 7.50 8.60
N PRO A 237 -8.80 7.53 7.41
CA PRO A 237 -7.35 7.44 7.28
C PRO A 237 -6.63 8.62 7.96
N PHE A 238 -7.34 9.71 8.28
CA PHE A 238 -6.88 10.68 9.26
C PHE A 238 -7.91 10.82 10.38
N THR A 239 -7.54 10.43 11.60
CA THR A 239 -8.41 10.47 12.78
C THR A 239 -7.75 11.25 13.91
N LEU A 240 -8.50 12.18 14.49
CA LEU A 240 -8.15 12.93 15.70
C LEU A 240 -9.02 12.44 16.86
N LEU A 241 -8.40 11.97 17.95
CA LEU A 241 -9.05 11.24 19.04
C LEU A 241 -9.31 12.06 20.32
N ASP A 242 -8.93 13.33 20.41
CA ASP A 242 -9.16 14.10 21.64
C ASP A 242 -10.56 14.74 21.67
N PRO A 243 -11.52 14.25 22.49
CA PRO A 243 -12.86 14.82 22.60
C PRO A 243 -12.90 16.20 23.26
N SER A 244 -11.84 16.56 23.98
CA SER A 244 -11.75 17.73 24.85
C SER A 244 -10.89 18.85 24.28
N SER A 245 -10.06 18.56 23.27
CA SER A 245 -9.21 19.57 22.63
C SER A 245 -10.02 20.49 21.74
N CYS A 246 -10.13 21.76 22.11
CA CYS A 246 -10.67 22.79 21.22
C CYS A 246 -9.66 23.25 20.14
N ASN A 247 -8.52 22.56 19.99
CA ASN A 247 -7.52 22.79 18.94
C ASN A 247 -7.04 21.42 18.41
N ALA A 248 -7.97 20.59 17.96
CA ALA A 248 -7.67 19.23 17.51
C ALA A 248 -6.74 19.24 16.28
N LEU A 249 -6.96 20.16 15.34
CA LEU A 249 -6.09 20.37 14.18
C LEU A 249 -5.75 21.86 14.03
N SER A 250 -4.45 22.15 13.97
CA SER A 250 -3.94 23.43 13.50
C SER A 250 -3.08 23.19 12.27
N ALA A 251 -3.44 23.80 11.14
CA ALA A 251 -2.67 23.74 9.92
C ALA A 251 -2.20 25.13 9.48
N GLY A 252 -0.90 25.28 9.26
CA GLY A 252 -0.30 26.44 8.61
C GLY A 252 -0.74 26.59 7.15
N GLN A 253 -0.01 27.42 6.40
CA GLN A 253 -0.15 27.41 4.93
C GLN A 253 0.24 26.02 4.40
N GLY A 254 -0.30 25.55 3.27
CA GLY A 254 0.06 24.25 2.71
C GLY A 254 -1.13 23.41 2.28
N VAL A 255 -0.90 22.14 1.96
CA VAL A 255 -1.90 21.20 1.49
C VAL A 255 -1.91 19.96 2.38
N ILE A 256 -3.06 19.70 3.00
CA ILE A 256 -3.40 18.42 3.61
C ILE A 256 -4.33 17.71 2.62
N SER A 257 -3.78 16.75 1.88
CA SER A 257 -4.52 15.93 0.94
C SER A 257 -4.75 14.54 1.54
N ILE A 258 -6.01 14.23 1.85
CA ILE A 258 -6.40 12.88 2.19
C ILE A 258 -6.84 12.23 0.88
N ASN A 259 -6.05 11.33 0.32
CA ASN A 259 -6.36 10.68 -0.95
C ASN A 259 -6.77 9.23 -0.71
N SER A 260 -7.97 8.84 -1.13
CA SER A 260 -8.36 7.43 -1.12
C SER A 260 -7.79 6.74 -2.37
N GLY A 261 -6.73 5.94 -2.20
CA GLY A 261 -6.19 4.95 -3.14
C GLY A 261 -6.51 5.16 -4.64
N GLY A 262 -5.63 5.86 -5.35
CA GLY A 262 -5.60 5.92 -6.82
C GLY A 262 -6.75 6.68 -7.52
N GLY A 263 -7.73 7.20 -6.77
CA GLY A 263 -8.81 8.03 -7.29
C GLY A 263 -8.49 9.53 -7.18
N THR A 264 -9.21 10.36 -7.94
CA THR A 264 -9.23 11.82 -7.75
C THR A 264 -10.14 12.24 -6.58
N GLY A 265 -10.61 11.28 -5.78
CA GLY A 265 -11.50 11.50 -4.65
C GLY A 265 -10.70 11.71 -3.39
N ASN A 266 -10.96 12.81 -2.70
CA ASN A 266 -10.42 13.00 -1.36
C ASN A 266 -11.08 11.99 -0.39
N GLY A 267 -10.34 11.52 0.62
CA GLY A 267 -10.84 10.67 1.70
C GLY A 267 -11.50 11.49 2.81
N VAL A 268 -12.05 10.78 3.79
CA VAL A 268 -12.73 11.37 4.96
C VAL A 268 -11.73 11.64 6.08
N MET A 269 -12.01 12.66 6.90
CA MET A 269 -11.30 12.94 8.15
C MET A 269 -12.24 12.78 9.35
N ASN A 270 -11.77 12.19 10.44
CA ASN A 270 -12.50 12.10 11.71
C ASN A 270 -11.93 13.09 12.73
N VAL A 271 -12.81 13.78 13.45
CA VAL A 271 -12.46 14.72 14.53
C VAL A 271 -13.35 14.43 15.74
N GLU A 272 -12.79 13.82 16.77
CA GLU A 272 -13.55 13.47 17.98
C GLU A 272 -13.89 14.66 18.88
N SER A 273 -13.30 15.84 18.63
CA SER A 273 -13.55 17.00 19.46
C SER A 273 -15.00 17.48 19.41
N THR A 274 -15.52 17.81 20.60
CA THR A 274 -16.87 18.37 20.78
C THR A 274 -16.92 19.90 20.76
N CYS A 275 -15.76 20.56 20.69
CA CYS A 275 -15.72 22.03 20.61
C CYS A 275 -16.02 22.52 19.18
N PRO A 276 -16.59 23.71 19.01
CA PRO A 276 -16.58 24.41 17.73
C PRO A 276 -15.16 24.88 17.37
N ASP A 277 -14.93 25.15 16.08
CA ASP A 277 -13.70 25.77 15.55
C ASP A 277 -12.40 24.99 15.89
N THR A 278 -12.51 23.68 16.13
CA THR A 278 -11.40 22.78 16.52
C THR A 278 -10.37 22.54 15.43
N VAL A 279 -10.79 22.69 14.18
CA VAL A 279 -9.97 22.58 12.99
C VAL A 279 -9.70 23.97 12.45
N THR A 280 -8.46 24.41 12.57
CA THR A 280 -8.01 25.69 12.05
C THR A 280 -7.08 25.48 10.86
N VAL A 281 -7.41 26.10 9.73
CA VAL A 281 -6.57 26.14 8.53
C VAL A 281 -6.18 27.58 8.26
N SER A 282 -4.87 27.85 8.24
CA SER A 282 -4.35 29.19 8.02
C SER A 282 -4.67 29.71 6.61
N ASN A 283 -4.55 31.02 6.42
CA ASN A 283 -4.82 31.67 5.14
C ASN A 283 -3.95 31.05 4.02
N GLY A 284 -4.59 30.55 2.95
CA GLY A 284 -3.91 29.88 1.84
C GLY A 284 -3.66 28.37 2.06
N GLY A 285 -4.06 27.82 3.22
CA GLY A 285 -4.06 26.39 3.46
C GLY A 285 -5.22 25.67 2.76
N ILE A 286 -5.00 24.42 2.37
CA ILE A 286 -5.97 23.54 1.71
C ILE A 286 -6.09 22.26 2.53
N LEU A 287 -7.26 22.02 3.10
CA LEU A 287 -7.70 20.72 3.62
C LEU A 287 -8.52 20.01 2.54
N ALA A 288 -7.85 19.24 1.70
CA ALA A 288 -8.44 18.43 0.65
C ALA A 288 -8.92 17.08 1.23
N ALA A 289 -10.04 17.13 1.97
CA ALA A 289 -10.85 15.99 2.38
C ALA A 289 -12.17 15.98 1.60
N SER A 290 -12.85 14.83 1.46
CA SER A 290 -14.19 14.78 0.84
C SER A 290 -15.27 15.25 1.80
N SER A 291 -15.14 14.85 3.06
CA SER A 291 -15.99 15.26 4.17
C SER A 291 -15.23 15.18 5.49
N LEU A 292 -15.79 15.83 6.49
CA LEU A 292 -15.33 15.75 7.87
C LEU A 292 -16.41 15.09 8.71
N ILE A 293 -16.06 14.08 9.51
CA ILE A 293 -16.96 13.49 10.50
C ILE A 293 -16.51 14.02 11.86
N THR A 294 -17.43 14.61 12.63
CA THR A 294 -17.13 15.30 13.88
C THR A 294 -18.04 14.90 15.03
N ALA A 295 -17.54 14.97 16.28
CA ALA A 295 -18.37 14.89 17.49
C ALA A 295 -19.02 16.23 17.87
N ASP A 296 -18.71 17.31 17.17
CA ASP A 296 -19.41 18.57 17.31
C ASP A 296 -20.83 18.48 16.72
N GLN A 297 -21.83 18.51 17.61
CA GLN A 297 -23.23 18.47 17.22
C GLN A 297 -23.68 19.69 16.39
N ALA A 298 -22.98 20.82 16.52
CA ALA A 298 -23.32 22.04 15.79
C ALA A 298 -22.75 22.05 14.36
N LEU A 299 -21.94 21.05 13.99
CA LEU A 299 -21.34 20.91 12.64
C LEU A 299 -20.58 22.17 12.22
N ASN A 300 -19.84 22.77 13.16
CA ASN A 300 -18.97 23.90 12.94
C ASN A 300 -17.58 23.65 13.54
N SER A 301 -17.05 22.45 13.29
CA SER A 301 -15.71 22.06 13.74
C SER A 301 -14.62 22.82 12.99
N ILE A 302 -14.88 23.27 11.78
CA ILE A 302 -13.91 24.04 11.00
C ILE A 302 -14.07 25.54 11.27
N ALA A 303 -13.00 26.16 11.77
CA ALA A 303 -12.93 27.60 11.94
C ALA A 303 -12.94 28.30 10.57
N PRO A 304 -13.92 29.18 10.29
CA PRO A 304 -14.01 29.84 8.99
C PRO A 304 -12.81 30.78 8.76
N ASN A 305 -12.20 30.67 7.58
CA ASN A 305 -11.11 31.53 7.14
C ASN A 305 -11.30 31.86 5.64
N ASP A 306 -11.37 33.16 5.31
CA ASP A 306 -11.77 33.69 3.99
C ASP A 306 -10.92 33.23 2.80
N HIS A 307 -9.79 32.55 3.06
CA HIS A 307 -8.83 32.11 2.04
C HIS A 307 -8.34 30.67 2.22
N ALA A 308 -8.94 29.90 3.14
CA ALA A 308 -8.68 28.48 3.25
C ALA A 308 -9.66 27.69 2.37
N THR A 309 -9.25 26.52 1.88
CA THR A 309 -10.16 25.56 1.23
C THR A 309 -10.31 24.35 2.14
N TYR A 310 -11.54 23.95 2.44
CA TYR A 310 -11.85 22.81 3.31
C TYR A 310 -13.11 22.10 2.79
N PRO A 311 -13.39 20.84 3.21
CA PRO A 311 -14.60 20.13 2.80
C PRO A 311 -15.85 20.94 3.12
N ALA A 312 -16.81 20.95 2.19
CA ALA A 312 -18.06 21.69 2.35
C ALA A 312 -19.08 21.01 3.29
N THR A 313 -18.82 19.77 3.68
CA THR A 313 -19.76 18.93 4.43
C THR A 313 -19.11 18.37 5.70
N GLU A 314 -19.77 18.63 6.83
CA GLU A 314 -19.51 17.99 8.13
C GLU A 314 -20.65 17.00 8.45
N TYR A 315 -20.32 15.87 9.07
CA TYR A 315 -21.28 14.88 9.54
C TYR A 315 -21.10 14.62 11.02
N TYR A 316 -22.19 14.54 11.76
CA TYR A 316 -22.15 14.28 13.19
C TYR A 316 -21.95 12.79 13.46
N ASN A 317 -21.00 12.45 14.32
CA ASN A 317 -20.88 11.15 14.95
C ASN A 317 -20.46 11.31 16.42
N ALA A 318 -21.23 10.72 17.32
CA ALA A 318 -21.04 10.91 18.76
C ALA A 318 -19.78 10.24 19.33
N GLN A 319 -19.19 9.27 18.63
CA GLN A 319 -18.05 8.50 19.14
C GLN A 319 -17.10 8.12 18.01
N PHE A 320 -15.80 8.11 18.30
CA PHE A 320 -14.76 7.62 17.41
C PHE A 320 -13.94 6.56 18.17
N PRO A 321 -14.27 5.26 18.05
CA PRO A 321 -13.44 4.23 18.62
C PRO A 321 -12.07 4.30 17.98
N ASP A 322 -11.04 4.34 18.82
CA ASP A 322 -9.67 4.17 18.39
C ASP A 322 -9.54 2.80 17.68
N PRO A 323 -9.22 2.79 16.37
CA PRO A 323 -9.15 1.56 15.57
C PRO A 323 -8.08 0.57 16.05
N PHE A 324 -7.08 1.06 16.80
CA PHE A 324 -5.90 0.32 17.20
C PHE A 324 -5.83 0.17 18.74
N ALA A 325 -6.93 0.46 19.44
CA ALA A 325 -7.02 0.33 20.90
C ALA A 325 -6.75 -1.09 21.41
N SER A 326 -6.93 -2.12 20.57
CA SER A 326 -6.63 -3.51 20.92
C SER A 326 -5.15 -3.88 20.79
N LEU A 327 -4.31 -3.02 20.22
CA LEU A 327 -2.88 -3.29 20.09
C LEU A 327 -2.22 -3.40 21.46
N THR A 328 -1.28 -4.33 21.56
CA THR A 328 -0.48 -4.53 22.76
C THR A 328 0.96 -4.14 22.48
N ALA A 329 1.60 -3.51 23.47
CA ALA A 329 2.98 -3.09 23.36
C ALA A 329 3.88 -4.28 22.96
N PRO A 330 4.88 -4.08 22.08
CA PRO A 330 5.84 -5.12 21.74
C PRO A 330 6.57 -5.66 22.96
N ALA A 331 6.90 -6.95 22.94
CA ALA A 331 7.69 -7.56 24.02
C ALA A 331 9.13 -7.03 24.03
N ILE A 332 9.63 -6.68 25.22
CA ILE A 332 11.04 -6.33 25.44
C ILE A 332 11.91 -7.59 25.20
N PRO A 333 13.03 -7.50 24.46
CA PRO A 333 13.88 -8.64 24.19
C PRO A 333 14.51 -9.17 25.48
N ALA A 334 14.35 -10.46 25.75
CA ALA A 334 15.04 -11.15 26.84
C ALA A 334 16.50 -11.43 26.42
N GLY A 335 17.47 -10.83 27.09
CA GLY A 335 18.88 -11.06 26.79
C GLY A 335 19.84 -10.15 27.56
N PRO A 336 21.15 -10.45 27.52
CA PRO A 336 22.16 -9.55 28.06
C PRO A 336 22.18 -8.23 27.28
N SER A 337 22.75 -7.21 27.90
CA SER A 337 22.95 -5.92 27.23
C SER A 337 23.88 -6.10 26.02
N VAL A 338 23.51 -5.48 24.90
CA VAL A 338 24.31 -5.43 23.68
C VAL A 338 24.91 -4.04 23.49
N SER A 339 25.91 -3.93 22.63
CA SER A 339 26.51 -2.64 22.24
C SER A 339 26.79 -2.63 20.75
N CYS A 340 26.80 -1.43 20.17
CA CYS A 340 27.20 -1.25 18.78
C CYS A 340 28.73 -1.39 18.66
N THR A 341 29.17 -1.97 17.55
CA THR A 341 30.58 -2.04 17.18
C THR A 341 30.87 -0.98 16.14
N SER A 342 32.02 -0.31 16.21
CA SER A 342 32.45 0.68 15.23
C SER A 342 33.55 0.13 14.32
N THR A 343 33.53 0.53 13.04
CA THR A 343 34.59 0.29 12.07
C THR A 343 35.00 1.62 11.46
N GLU A 344 36.27 1.98 11.58
CA GLU A 344 36.83 3.18 10.99
C GLU A 344 37.38 2.89 9.58
N THR A 345 37.05 3.77 8.63
CA THR A 345 37.49 3.74 7.23
C THR A 345 37.96 5.14 6.84
N ILE A 346 38.63 5.29 5.68
CA ILE A 346 39.08 6.59 5.17
C ILE A 346 38.30 6.91 3.90
N ASP A 347 37.73 8.10 3.81
CA ASP A 347 37.01 8.57 2.63
C ASP A 347 37.95 8.92 1.46
N VAL A 348 37.39 9.29 0.31
CA VAL A 348 38.17 9.69 -0.89
C VAL A 348 39.00 10.96 -0.69
N SER A 349 38.73 11.73 0.37
CA SER A 349 39.40 12.97 0.74
C SER A 349 40.45 12.77 1.84
N GLY A 350 40.63 11.54 2.34
CA GLY A 350 41.56 11.24 3.43
C GLY A 350 41.01 11.44 4.85
N ASN A 351 39.72 11.72 5.00
CA ASN A 351 39.09 11.90 6.31
C ASN A 351 38.63 10.57 6.92
N PRO A 352 38.78 10.37 8.24
CA PRO A 352 38.26 9.19 8.91
C PRO A 352 36.73 9.21 8.96
N ILE A 353 36.12 8.10 8.56
CA ILE A 353 34.69 7.80 8.61
C ILE A 353 34.45 6.62 9.54
N ILE A 354 33.51 6.77 10.48
CA ILE A 354 33.11 5.72 11.41
C ILE A 354 31.75 5.16 11.00
N ASN A 355 31.68 3.84 10.86
CA ASN A 355 30.46 3.08 10.62
C ASN A 355 30.14 2.25 11.85
N TYR A 356 28.94 2.40 12.39
CA TYR A 356 28.46 1.61 13.52
C TYR A 356 27.60 0.45 13.03
N THR A 357 27.79 -0.74 13.62
CA THR A 357 26.93 -1.91 13.42
C THR A 357 26.38 -2.36 14.76
N CYS A 358 25.05 -2.37 14.85
CA CYS A 358 24.29 -2.57 16.08
C CYS A 358 23.47 -3.86 15.96
N PRO A 359 23.74 -4.92 16.75
CA PRO A 359 22.94 -6.16 16.74
C PRO A 359 21.61 -5.99 17.51
N PRO A 360 20.59 -6.83 17.27
CA PRO A 360 19.35 -6.81 18.05
C PRO A 360 19.63 -7.17 19.51
N GLY A 361 18.88 -6.57 20.44
CA GLY A 361 19.02 -6.79 21.88
C GLY A 361 18.66 -5.56 22.73
N ASN A 362 18.96 -5.66 24.02
CA ASN A 362 18.74 -4.59 25.00
C ASN A 362 19.96 -3.66 25.09
N TYR A 363 19.78 -2.37 24.82
CA TYR A 363 20.81 -1.33 24.92
C TYR A 363 20.68 -0.60 26.25
N ALA A 364 21.05 -1.27 27.34
CA ALA A 364 20.90 -0.75 28.71
C ALA A 364 21.51 0.66 28.91
N THR A 365 22.52 1.01 28.11
CA THR A 365 23.04 2.38 27.96
C THR A 365 22.89 2.81 26.50
N PRO A 366 22.49 4.05 26.20
CA PRO A 366 22.38 4.55 24.84
C PRO A 366 23.70 4.40 24.08
N PRO A 367 23.67 3.90 22.83
CA PRO A 367 24.85 3.96 21.97
C PRO A 367 25.32 5.41 21.84
N SER A 368 26.63 5.63 22.02
CA SER A 368 27.25 6.94 21.74
C SER A 368 27.87 6.93 20.35
N PHE A 369 27.37 7.80 19.48
CA PHE A 369 27.90 7.99 18.12
C PHE A 369 28.77 9.25 18.07
N SER A 370 29.90 9.19 17.37
CA SER A 370 30.79 10.34 17.23
C SER A 370 30.11 11.45 16.40
N PRO A 371 29.99 12.69 16.89
CA PRO A 371 29.26 13.74 16.19
C PRO A 371 29.98 14.31 14.97
N THR A 372 31.30 14.10 14.82
CA THR A 372 32.09 14.72 13.75
C THR A 372 32.41 13.79 12.58
N ASN A 373 32.45 12.47 12.81
CA ASN A 373 32.99 11.51 11.85
C ASN A 373 32.06 10.31 11.58
N THR A 374 30.85 10.27 12.14
CA THR A 374 29.91 9.17 11.88
C THR A 374 29.31 9.36 10.49
N SER A 375 29.46 8.38 9.61
CA SER A 375 28.76 8.41 8.31
C SER A 375 27.51 7.53 8.30
N ALA A 376 27.57 6.38 8.98
CA ALA A 376 26.48 5.42 8.97
C ALA A 376 26.30 4.70 10.31
N VAL A 377 25.04 4.46 10.67
CA VAL A 377 24.63 3.58 11.77
C VAL A 377 23.73 2.49 11.19
N ASN A 378 24.15 1.23 11.31
CA ASN A 378 23.46 0.08 10.72
C ASN A 378 22.94 -0.84 11.83
N PHE A 379 21.63 -0.91 11.99
CA PHE A 379 20.96 -1.96 12.75
C PHE A 379 20.77 -3.16 11.81
N SER A 380 21.82 -3.98 11.69
CA SER A 380 22.07 -4.80 10.50
C SER A 380 21.28 -6.09 10.40
N SER A 381 20.68 -6.55 11.49
CA SER A 381 20.03 -7.86 11.56
C SER A 381 18.57 -7.71 11.94
N SER A 382 17.71 -8.58 11.42
CA SER A 382 16.31 -8.54 11.82
C SER A 382 16.15 -8.92 13.29
N GLY A 383 15.28 -8.22 14.02
CA GLY A 383 15.00 -8.57 15.42
C GLY A 383 14.42 -7.42 16.23
N THR A 384 14.46 -7.57 17.56
CA THR A 384 13.96 -6.57 18.49
C THR A 384 15.12 -5.79 19.10
N TYR A 385 15.03 -4.47 19.06
CA TYR A 385 15.99 -3.53 19.61
C TYR A 385 15.29 -2.74 20.71
N TYR A 386 15.89 -2.64 21.90
CA TYR A 386 15.32 -1.93 23.03
C TYR A 386 16.29 -0.91 23.59
N PHE A 387 15.86 0.34 23.70
CA PHE A 387 16.64 1.47 24.18
C PHE A 387 15.94 2.09 25.41
N PRO A 388 16.21 1.61 26.64
CA PRO A 388 15.57 2.08 27.88
C PRO A 388 15.85 3.55 28.26
N GLU A 389 16.92 4.13 27.72
CA GLU A 389 17.32 5.53 27.95
C GLU A 389 17.24 6.38 26.66
N GLY A 390 16.66 5.80 25.60
CA GLY A 390 16.42 6.43 24.32
C GLY A 390 17.57 6.24 23.31
N LEU A 391 17.37 6.77 22.11
CA LEU A 391 18.35 6.77 21.03
C LEU A 391 18.55 8.18 20.50
N SER A 392 19.79 8.66 20.52
CA SER A 392 20.17 9.93 19.89
C SER A 392 21.05 9.67 18.66
N ILE A 393 20.63 10.16 17.50
CA ILE A 393 21.35 10.07 16.23
C ILE A 393 21.96 11.45 15.93
N PRO A 394 23.28 11.58 15.67
CA PRO A 394 23.89 12.88 15.40
C PRO A 394 23.60 13.39 13.99
N ASN A 395 23.96 14.66 13.73
CA ASN A 395 23.76 15.31 12.43
C ASN A 395 24.49 14.60 11.28
N ASN A 396 23.96 14.73 10.07
CA ASN A 396 24.60 14.29 8.81
C ASN A 396 24.92 12.78 8.77
N VAL A 397 24.09 11.95 9.39
CA VAL A 397 24.25 10.49 9.43
C VAL A 397 23.19 9.79 8.58
N THR A 398 23.58 8.70 7.93
CA THR A 398 22.62 7.73 7.36
C THR A 398 22.38 6.60 8.35
N VAL A 399 21.13 6.34 8.71
CA VAL A 399 20.74 5.26 9.61
C VAL A 399 19.89 4.24 8.87
N SER A 400 20.36 3.00 8.86
CA SER A 400 19.64 1.88 8.26
C SER A 400 19.11 0.94 9.35
N PHE A 401 17.79 0.77 9.37
CA PHE A 401 17.07 -0.12 10.25
C PHE A 401 16.66 -1.38 9.49
N ALA A 402 17.22 -2.55 9.86
CA ALA A 402 16.73 -3.83 9.36
C ALA A 402 15.30 -4.11 9.86
N SER A 403 14.61 -5.07 9.23
CA SER A 403 13.26 -5.46 9.64
C SER A 403 13.18 -5.85 11.11
N GLY A 404 12.19 -5.33 11.84
CA GLY A 404 12.09 -5.60 13.26
C GLY A 404 11.34 -4.55 14.06
N THR A 405 11.43 -4.65 15.38
CA THR A 405 10.78 -3.71 16.29
C THR A 405 11.84 -2.94 17.08
N TYR A 406 11.69 -1.63 17.13
CA TYR A 406 12.59 -0.70 17.81
C TYR A 406 11.81 -0.01 18.92
N LEU A 407 12.07 -0.42 20.16
CA LEU A 407 11.41 0.07 21.36
C LEU A 407 12.28 1.17 21.96
N PHE A 408 11.73 2.36 22.06
CA PHE A 408 12.35 3.54 22.62
C PHE A 408 11.67 3.91 23.92
N ASP A 409 12.41 3.83 25.01
CA ASP A 409 12.00 4.28 26.34
C ASP A 409 13.00 5.32 26.83
N GLY A 410 12.56 6.32 27.59
CA GLY A 410 13.42 7.41 28.05
C GLY A 410 12.68 8.73 28.06
N THR A 411 13.30 9.80 28.55
CA THR A 411 12.71 11.15 28.48
C THR A 411 12.72 11.71 27.06
N THR A 412 13.79 11.39 26.32
CA THR A 412 13.96 11.64 24.88
C THR A 412 14.10 10.29 24.20
N ALA A 413 12.97 9.68 23.84
CA ALA A 413 12.92 8.29 23.37
C ALA A 413 13.72 8.13 22.08
N LEU A 414 13.48 9.03 21.13
CA LEU A 414 14.21 9.11 19.87
C LEU A 414 14.48 10.57 19.57
N SER A 415 15.74 10.93 19.32
CA SER A 415 16.10 12.24 18.82
C SER A 415 17.12 12.09 17.69
N THR A 416 16.89 12.83 16.62
CA THR A 416 17.82 12.91 15.50
C THR A 416 18.36 14.33 15.40
N GLY A 417 19.62 14.43 14.97
CA GLY A 417 20.21 15.66 14.53
C GLY A 417 19.61 16.13 13.20
N ASN A 418 20.22 17.12 12.59
CA ASN A 418 19.82 17.63 11.28
C ASN A 418 20.48 16.86 10.13
N ASN A 419 19.82 16.84 8.97
CA ASN A 419 20.27 16.18 7.75
C ASN A 419 20.50 14.67 7.95
N VAL A 420 19.67 14.02 8.76
CA VAL A 420 19.72 12.57 8.98
C VAL A 420 18.89 11.88 7.90
N THR A 421 19.46 10.85 7.28
CA THR A 421 18.71 9.97 6.37
C THR A 421 18.37 8.68 7.09
N ILE A 422 17.09 8.39 7.30
CA ILE A 422 16.60 7.17 7.95
C ILE A 422 15.95 6.27 6.90
N THR A 423 16.41 5.02 6.82
CA THR A 423 15.77 4.01 5.97
C THR A 423 15.45 2.76 6.78
N GLY A 424 14.25 2.22 6.61
CA GLY A 424 13.87 0.95 7.22
C GLY A 424 12.79 0.24 6.42
N SER A 425 12.86 -1.09 6.37
CA SER A 425 11.81 -1.89 5.74
C SER A 425 11.28 -2.93 6.71
N ASN A 426 9.96 -2.99 6.84
CA ASN A 426 9.21 -3.84 7.76
C ASN A 426 9.65 -3.57 9.21
N VAL A 427 9.52 -2.31 9.62
CA VAL A 427 9.92 -1.80 10.92
C VAL A 427 8.73 -1.26 11.70
N LEU A 428 8.80 -1.37 13.03
CA LEU A 428 7.97 -0.62 13.97
C LEU A 428 8.87 0.20 14.89
N PHE A 429 8.67 1.52 14.92
CA PHE A 429 9.23 2.41 15.93
C PHE A 429 8.19 2.60 17.03
N TYR A 430 8.40 1.94 18.17
CA TYR A 430 7.52 1.99 19.33
C TYR A 430 8.13 2.91 20.39
N VAL A 431 7.41 3.98 20.76
CA VAL A 431 7.80 4.92 21.82
C VAL A 431 6.96 4.61 23.05
N GLY A 432 7.59 4.03 24.07
CA GLY A 432 6.91 3.64 25.31
C GLY A 432 6.95 4.72 26.40
N SER A 433 7.86 5.67 26.29
CA SER A 433 8.00 6.83 27.18
C SER A 433 8.73 7.98 26.49
N GLY A 434 8.48 9.23 26.92
CA GLY A 434 9.19 10.41 26.44
C GLY A 434 8.63 11.01 25.15
N THR A 435 9.52 11.60 24.35
CA THR A 435 9.19 12.21 23.05
C THR A 435 10.04 11.64 21.93
N ALA A 436 9.48 11.61 20.73
CA ALA A 436 10.22 11.30 19.50
C ALA A 436 10.36 12.57 18.65
N ALA A 437 11.59 12.89 18.26
CA ALA A 437 11.92 14.09 17.52
C ALA A 437 12.79 13.78 16.31
N PHE A 438 12.23 14.06 15.14
CA PHE A 438 12.95 14.09 13.87
C PHE A 438 13.49 15.50 13.61
N GLY A 439 14.77 15.62 13.28
CA GLY A 439 15.46 16.88 13.11
C GLY A 439 15.08 17.58 11.82
N ASN A 440 15.80 18.68 11.52
CA ASN A 440 15.56 19.48 10.32
C ASN A 440 16.30 18.90 9.11
N ASN A 441 15.66 19.00 7.95
CA ASN A 441 16.14 18.51 6.67
C ASN A 441 16.39 16.98 6.66
N ASP A 442 15.63 16.25 7.46
CA ASP A 442 15.75 14.80 7.53
C ASP A 442 15.04 14.14 6.34
N GLY A 443 15.55 13.00 5.91
CA GLY A 443 14.93 12.15 4.89
C GLY A 443 14.59 10.80 5.49
N ILE A 444 13.32 10.56 5.77
CA ILE A 444 12.86 9.36 6.47
C ILE A 444 12.04 8.50 5.50
N SER A 445 12.44 7.25 5.32
CA SER A 445 11.78 6.28 4.45
C SER A 445 11.60 4.96 5.19
N LEU A 446 10.40 4.72 5.73
CA LEU A 446 10.06 3.52 6.49
C LEU A 446 9.01 2.68 5.75
N SER A 447 9.01 1.36 5.89
CA SER A 447 7.82 0.53 5.62
C SER A 447 7.40 -0.20 6.89
N ALA A 448 6.11 -0.24 7.15
CA ALA A 448 5.59 -0.82 8.38
C ALA A 448 5.74 -2.35 8.40
N ILE A 449 5.78 -2.91 9.60
CA ILE A 449 5.72 -4.34 9.83
C ILE A 449 4.25 -4.78 9.92
N SER A 450 3.87 -5.82 9.19
CA SER A 450 2.48 -6.28 9.11
C SER A 450 1.92 -6.89 10.41
N GLY A 451 2.78 -7.16 11.39
CA GLY A 451 2.38 -7.72 12.69
C GLY A 451 1.69 -6.74 13.64
N TYR A 452 1.66 -5.45 13.28
CA TYR A 452 1.11 -4.37 14.11
C TYR A 452 0.22 -3.45 13.26
N ASP A 453 -0.71 -4.06 12.51
CA ASP A 453 -1.69 -3.37 11.66
C ASP A 453 -1.06 -2.29 10.74
N ASP A 454 0.10 -2.62 10.18
CA ASP A 454 0.84 -1.75 9.27
C ASP A 454 1.20 -0.38 9.89
N ILE A 455 1.47 -0.35 11.20
CA ILE A 455 2.00 0.84 11.89
C ILE A 455 3.53 0.87 11.80
N ALA A 456 4.07 1.99 11.31
CA ALA A 456 5.52 2.21 11.28
C ALA A 456 6.01 3.03 12.49
N ILE A 457 5.20 3.98 12.97
CA ILE A 457 5.49 4.81 14.14
C ILE A 457 4.31 4.71 15.11
N TRP A 458 4.58 4.18 16.30
CA TRP A 458 3.63 4.07 17.39
C TRP A 458 4.17 4.80 18.62
N ASP A 459 3.53 5.90 19.03
CA ASP A 459 3.79 6.54 20.32
C ASP A 459 2.64 6.22 21.28
N ALA A 460 2.92 5.38 22.28
CA ALA A 460 1.95 4.91 23.26
C ALA A 460 1.89 5.80 24.51
N VAL A 461 2.64 6.90 24.55
CA VAL A 461 2.78 7.76 25.71
C VAL A 461 1.56 8.66 25.85
N ASN A 462 0.97 8.69 27.05
CA ASN A 462 -0.06 9.67 27.37
C ASN A 462 0.55 11.08 27.42
N GLY A 463 0.05 11.98 26.57
CA GLY A 463 0.64 13.29 26.31
C GLY A 463 1.93 13.23 25.49
N GLY A 464 2.19 12.11 24.80
CA GLY A 464 3.34 11.94 23.91
C GLY A 464 3.39 12.99 22.81
N THR A 465 4.57 13.18 22.22
CA THR A 465 4.73 14.07 21.07
C THR A 465 5.72 13.46 20.09
N VAL A 466 5.26 13.29 18.86
CA VAL A 466 6.10 13.00 17.70
C VAL A 466 6.27 14.31 16.95
N SER A 467 7.50 14.83 16.93
CA SER A 467 7.85 16.08 16.26
C SER A 467 8.67 15.82 15.00
N ILE A 468 8.35 16.53 13.92
CA ILE A 468 9.05 16.47 12.64
C ILE A 468 9.59 17.86 12.32
N GLY A 469 10.91 18.01 12.24
CA GLY A 469 11.59 19.28 12.00
C GLY A 469 11.32 19.89 10.62
N ASP A 470 11.83 21.10 10.42
CA ASP A 470 11.67 21.87 9.19
C ASP A 470 12.32 21.19 7.98
N ASN A 471 11.72 21.35 6.80
CA ASN A 471 12.21 20.82 5.51
C ASN A 471 12.42 19.29 5.50
N THR A 472 11.74 18.58 6.38
CA THR A 472 11.87 17.13 6.50
C THR A 472 10.88 16.42 5.57
N ASN A 473 11.33 15.33 4.96
CA ASN A 473 10.50 14.43 4.16
C ASN A 473 10.31 13.11 4.91
N LEU A 474 9.11 12.88 5.41
CA LEU A 474 8.70 11.63 6.04
C LEU A 474 7.86 10.81 5.06
N GLY A 475 8.48 9.84 4.42
CA GLY A 475 7.82 8.82 3.61
C GLY A 475 7.65 7.53 4.40
N ILE A 476 6.42 7.17 4.72
CA ILE A 476 6.08 5.81 5.12
C ILE A 476 5.52 5.12 3.87
N ASN A 477 6.32 4.20 3.32
CA ASN A 477 6.20 3.64 1.97
C ASN A 477 4.76 3.20 1.66
N MET A 478 4.11 3.98 0.78
CA MET A 478 2.72 3.80 0.36
C MET A 478 2.44 2.47 -0.34
N ASN A 479 3.48 1.73 -0.79
CA ASN A 479 3.29 0.47 -1.49
C ASN A 479 3.03 -0.72 -0.57
N ILE A 480 3.23 -0.59 0.76
CA ILE A 480 3.16 -1.71 1.70
C ILE A 480 2.25 -1.42 2.90
N ASN A 481 1.41 -0.37 2.81
CA ASN A 481 0.60 0.15 3.92
C ASN A 481 1.46 0.57 5.12
N GLY A 482 1.43 1.84 5.49
CA GLY A 482 2.23 2.30 6.62
C GLY A 482 1.66 3.54 7.27
N GLY A 483 1.32 3.46 8.55
CA GLY A 483 0.70 4.58 9.28
C GLY A 483 1.47 5.07 10.49
N ILE A 484 0.95 6.17 11.03
CA ILE A 484 1.38 6.81 12.28
C ILE A 484 0.26 6.65 13.31
N TYR A 485 0.57 6.16 14.50
CA TYR A 485 -0.39 5.91 15.57
C TYR A 485 0.08 6.54 16.89
N ILE A 486 -0.60 7.59 17.33
CA ILE A 486 -0.26 8.42 18.50
C ILE A 486 -1.55 8.68 19.33
N PRO A 487 -2.22 7.62 19.83
CA PRO A 487 -3.61 7.68 20.31
C PRO A 487 -3.86 8.55 21.54
N GLN A 488 -2.81 9.02 22.22
CA GLN A 488 -2.91 9.86 23.40
C GLN A 488 -1.94 11.05 23.33
N GLY A 489 -1.52 11.44 22.13
CA GLY A 489 -0.44 12.40 21.94
C GLY A 489 -0.59 13.23 20.67
N SER A 490 0.42 14.05 20.44
CA SER A 490 0.37 15.08 19.39
C SER A 490 1.37 14.80 18.27
N LEU A 491 0.91 14.91 17.03
CA LEU A 491 1.79 15.00 15.86
C LEU A 491 2.08 16.47 15.57
N VAL A 492 3.35 16.87 15.69
CA VAL A 492 3.78 18.26 15.47
C VAL A 492 4.77 18.32 14.32
N THR A 493 4.62 19.29 13.43
CA THR A 493 5.56 19.49 12.31
C THR A 493 6.06 20.92 12.25
N GLY A 494 7.30 21.09 11.81
CA GLY A 494 7.86 22.36 11.39
C GLY A 494 7.29 22.84 10.06
N SER A 495 8.04 23.72 9.39
CA SER A 495 7.69 24.27 8.08
C SER A 495 8.31 23.48 6.94
N ASN A 496 7.67 23.50 5.77
CA ASN A 496 8.08 22.83 4.53
C ASN A 496 8.23 21.30 4.69
N VAL A 497 7.39 20.69 5.52
CA VAL A 497 7.41 19.24 5.76
C VAL A 497 6.60 18.54 4.68
N THR A 498 7.08 17.39 4.21
CA THR A 498 6.27 16.46 3.39
C THR A 498 6.06 15.19 4.18
N ILE A 499 4.80 14.76 4.32
CA ILE A 499 4.45 13.48 4.95
C ILE A 499 3.67 12.65 3.94
N SER A 500 4.10 11.42 3.71
CA SER A 500 3.34 10.41 2.97
C SER A 500 3.10 9.21 3.86
N ALA A 501 1.82 8.90 4.12
CA ALA A 501 1.43 7.78 4.96
C ALA A 501 0.13 7.16 4.44
N THR A 502 -0.20 5.97 4.92
CA THR A 502 -1.47 5.30 4.61
C THR A 502 -2.58 5.74 5.54
N PHE A 503 -2.22 6.00 6.79
CA PHE A 503 -3.13 6.55 7.79
C PHE A 503 -2.37 7.30 8.89
N ILE A 504 -3.09 8.16 9.61
CA ILE A 504 -2.63 8.86 10.81
C ILE A 504 -3.75 8.84 11.84
N VAL A 505 -3.45 8.32 13.03
CA VAL A 505 -4.27 8.49 14.24
C VAL A 505 -3.46 9.29 15.24
N THR A 506 -4.02 10.34 15.79
CA THR A 506 -3.38 11.09 16.87
C THR A 506 -4.45 11.76 17.73
N ASP A 507 -4.14 12.22 18.94
CA ASP A 507 -5.10 13.06 19.69
C ASP A 507 -5.26 14.42 19.02
N THR A 508 -4.13 15.09 18.80
CA THR A 508 -4.08 16.41 18.14
C THR A 508 -2.97 16.47 17.10
N ALA A 509 -3.14 17.34 16.11
CA ALA A 509 -2.14 17.58 15.09
C ALA A 509 -1.87 19.08 14.94
N ASN A 510 -0.60 19.47 14.97
CA ASN A 510 -0.17 20.85 14.72
C ASN A 510 0.85 20.89 13.60
N PHE A 511 0.42 21.42 12.47
CA PHE A 511 1.20 21.47 11.25
C PHE A 511 1.69 22.88 10.96
N GLY A 512 3.01 23.02 10.75
CA GLY A 512 3.62 24.28 10.37
C GLY A 512 3.28 24.71 8.94
N ASN A 513 3.94 25.76 8.47
CA ASN A 513 3.67 26.32 7.14
C ASN A 513 4.28 25.47 6.02
N ASN A 514 3.65 25.51 4.85
CA ASN A 514 3.98 24.75 3.65
C ASN A 514 4.05 23.23 3.87
N LEU A 515 3.18 22.68 4.72
CA LEU A 515 3.01 21.23 4.83
C LEU A 515 2.48 20.66 3.50
N ASN A 516 3.02 19.52 3.08
CA ASN A 516 2.38 18.64 2.10
C ASN A 516 2.13 17.27 2.73
N LEU A 517 0.93 17.05 3.25
CA LEU A 517 0.52 15.77 3.82
C LEU A 517 -0.30 15.02 2.76
N THR A 518 0.20 13.87 2.32
CA THR A 518 -0.52 12.94 1.45
C THR A 518 -0.83 11.68 2.23
N ILE A 519 -2.11 11.45 2.52
CA ILE A 519 -2.55 10.21 3.12
C ILE A 519 -3.14 9.35 2.02
N SER A 520 -2.40 8.36 1.53
CA SER A 520 -2.88 7.42 0.52
C SER A 520 -3.48 6.22 1.22
N SER A 521 -4.79 6.27 1.49
CA SER A 521 -5.48 5.10 2.03
C SER A 521 -5.28 3.91 1.06
N PRO A 522 -5.08 2.66 1.53
CA PRO A 522 -4.70 1.50 0.71
C PRO A 522 -5.59 1.29 -0.51
#